data_AF-A0A0G4MQV5-F1
#
_entry.id   AF-A0A0G4MQV5-F1
#
_cell.length_a   1.000
_cell.length_b   1.000
_cell.length_c   1.000
_cell.angle_alpha   90.00
_cell.angle_beta   90.00
_cell.angle_gamma   90.00
#
_symmetry.space_group_name_H-M   'P 1'
#
loop_
_entity.id
_entity.type
_entity.pdbx_description
1 polymer ?
#
loop_
_entity_poly.entity_id
_entity_poly.type
_entity_poly.pdbx_seq_one_letter_code
_entity_poly.pdbx_strand_id
1 'polypeptide(L)'
;QHDLVLIHPEKWTQGTSRQAKAIRNLKEAHPEIQLRPFGVLSTTKGDATWRDSLTKFHAFALTDYTRVLAFDSDTLVLNSMDHYFLAPLAA
;
A
#
# COMPACT_ATOMS: atom_id res chain seq x y z
N GLN A 1 17.57 6.02 5.52
CA GLN A 1 16.50 5.37 6.32
C GLN A 1 15.29 5.24 5.41
N HIS A 2 14.63 4.08 5.38
CA HIS A 2 13.43 3.85 4.59
C HIS A 2 12.25 3.58 5.52
N ASP A 3 11.04 3.89 5.06
CA ASP A 3 9.81 3.60 5.80
C ASP A 3 9.10 2.39 5.19
N LEU A 4 8.50 1.56 6.04
CA LEU A 4 7.53 0.55 5.60
C LEU A 4 6.15 1.17 5.65
N VAL A 5 5.51 1.27 4.48
CA VAL A 5 4.18 1.89 4.33
C VAL A 5 3.20 0.84 3.86
N LEU A 6 2.07 0.69 4.56
CA LEU A 6 0.93 -0.09 4.09
C LEU A 6 -0.21 0.85 3.74
N ILE A 7 -0.51 0.94 2.44
CA ILE A 7 -1.73 1.58 1.96
C ILE A 7 -2.90 0.60 2.02
N HIS A 8 -4.06 1.05 2.51
CA HIS A 8 -5.24 0.19 2.58
C HIS A 8 -6.56 0.97 2.46
N PRO A 9 -7.68 0.31 2.10
CA PRO A 9 -8.99 0.97 2.10
C PRO A 9 -9.34 1.56 3.47
N GLU A 10 -9.89 2.77 3.48
CA GLU A 10 -10.30 3.47 4.70
C GLU A 10 -11.36 2.69 5.49
N LYS A 11 -12.25 1.96 4.79
CA LYS A 11 -13.23 1.06 5.41
C LYS A 11 -12.63 -0.05 6.29
N TRP A 12 -11.33 -0.31 6.20
CA TRP A 12 -10.63 -1.25 7.07
C TRP A 12 -10.10 -0.61 8.35
N THR A 13 -10.23 0.70 8.54
CA THR A 13 -9.84 1.36 9.79
C THR A 13 -10.86 1.17 10.91
N GLN A 14 -12.12 0.90 10.56
CA GLN A 14 -13.25 0.92 11.49
C GLN A 14 -14.06 -0.39 11.43
N GLY A 15 -14.77 -0.68 12.53
CA GLY A 15 -15.69 -1.81 12.63
C GLY A 15 -15.05 -3.14 12.99
N THR A 16 -15.80 -4.23 12.77
CA THR A 16 -15.51 -5.58 13.26
C THR A 16 -15.16 -6.58 12.15
N SER A 17 -15.03 -6.10 10.90
CA SER A 17 -14.64 -6.92 9.77
C SER A 17 -13.28 -7.61 10.00
N ARG A 18 -13.02 -8.70 9.28
CA ARG A 18 -11.75 -9.42 9.34
C ARG A 18 -10.58 -8.48 9.01
N GLN A 19 -10.74 -7.63 8.02
CA GLN A 19 -9.75 -6.65 7.59
C GLN A 19 -9.51 -5.59 8.67
N ALA A 20 -10.57 -5.09 9.31
CA ALA A 20 -10.42 -4.12 10.40
C ALA A 20 -9.71 -4.70 11.63
N LYS A 21 -9.98 -5.97 11.95
CA LYS A 21 -9.21 -6.69 12.97
C LYS A 21 -7.74 -6.83 12.57
N ALA A 22 -7.46 -7.19 11.31
CA ALA A 22 -6.09 -7.33 10.81
C ALA A 22 -5.30 -6.02 10.89
N ILE A 23 -5.88 -4.90 10.47
CA ILE A 23 -5.24 -3.57 10.56
C ILE A 23 -4.94 -3.20 12.02
N ARG A 24 -5.86 -3.45 12.96
CA ARG A 24 -5.61 -3.20 14.38
C ARG A 24 -4.48 -4.06 14.93
N ASN A 25 -4.53 -5.37 14.68
CA ASN A 25 -3.49 -6.29 15.12
C ASN A 25 -2.12 -5.92 14.55
N LEU A 26 -2.08 -5.50 13.27
CA LEU A 26 -0.85 -5.05 12.62
C LEU A 26 -0.31 -3.79 13.29
N LYS A 27 -1.17 -2.81 13.58
CA LYS A 27 -0.78 -1.58 14.29
C LYS A 27 -0.20 -1.85 15.67
N GLU A 28 -0.74 -2.82 16.39
CA GLU A 28 -0.28 -3.22 17.73
C GLU A 28 1.03 -4.01 17.68
N ALA A 29 1.17 -4.93 16.72
CA ALA A 29 2.34 -5.79 16.60
C ALA A 29 3.53 -5.11 15.91
N HIS A 30 3.26 -4.18 14.99
CA HIS A 30 4.25 -3.54 14.11
C HIS A 30 4.04 -2.02 14.06
N PRO A 31 4.30 -1.29 15.16
CA PRO A 31 4.11 0.16 15.22
C PRO A 31 5.04 0.94 14.27
N GLU A 32 6.11 0.32 13.77
CA GLU A 32 7.02 0.87 12.78
C GLU A 32 6.40 0.99 11.38
N ILE A 33 5.33 0.25 11.09
CA ILE A 33 4.65 0.30 9.79
C ILE A 33 3.72 1.52 9.76
N GLN A 34 3.93 2.40 8.79
CA GLN A 34 3.06 3.54 8.55
C GLN A 34 1.80 3.11 7.79
N LEU A 35 0.67 3.12 8.48
CA LEU A 35 -0.64 2.82 7.90
C LEU A 35 -1.22 4.06 7.23
N ARG A 36 -1.52 3.99 5.93
CA ARG A 36 -2.07 5.10 5.14
C ARG A 36 -3.42 4.69 4.53
N PRO A 37 -4.56 5.03 5.16
CA PRO A 37 -5.86 4.74 4.59
C PRO A 37 -6.13 5.58 3.34
N PHE A 38 -6.85 5.03 2.36
CA PHE A 38 -7.34 5.77 1.19
C PHE A 38 -8.80 5.42 0.87
N GLY A 39 -9.48 6.31 0.16
CA GLY A 39 -10.80 6.05 -0.44
C GLY A 39 -10.65 5.19 -1.69
N VAL A 40 -11.34 4.05 -1.77
CA VAL A 40 -11.27 3.14 -2.92
C VAL A 40 -11.73 3.86 -4.18
N LEU A 41 -10.88 3.91 -5.20
CA LEU A 41 -11.24 4.39 -6.52
C LEU A 41 -11.90 3.25 -7.30
N SER A 42 -13.14 3.47 -7.71
CA SER A 42 -13.93 2.51 -8.49
C SER A 42 -14.50 3.19 -9.73
N THR A 43 -14.50 2.49 -10.87
CA THR A 43 -15.06 2.99 -12.14
C THR A 43 -16.34 2.25 -12.50
N THR A 44 -17.36 2.92 -13.02
CA THR A 44 -18.54 2.23 -13.57
C THR A 44 -18.33 1.76 -15.01
N LYS A 45 -17.22 2.16 -15.63
CA LYS A 45 -16.84 1.82 -17.02
C LYS A 45 -15.75 0.76 -17.03
N GLY A 46 -15.86 -0.21 -17.94
CA GLY A 46 -14.90 -1.30 -18.11
C GLY A 46 -15.30 -2.61 -17.44
N ASP A 47 -14.38 -3.55 -17.41
CA ASP A 47 -14.60 -4.89 -16.83
C ASP A 47 -14.76 -4.81 -15.30
N ALA A 48 -15.78 -5.50 -14.78
CA ALA A 48 -16.09 -5.57 -13.36
C ALA A 48 -14.92 -6.10 -12.51
N THR A 49 -14.06 -6.93 -13.09
CA THR A 49 -12.86 -7.49 -12.46
C THR A 49 -11.85 -6.41 -12.11
N TRP A 50 -11.69 -5.41 -12.97
CA TRP A 50 -10.69 -4.34 -12.84
C TRP A 50 -11.20 -3.10 -12.13
N ARG A 51 -12.48 -3.13 -11.73
CA ARG A 51 -13.22 -1.96 -11.26
C ARG A 51 -12.51 -1.20 -10.16
N ASP A 52 -11.98 -1.96 -9.20
CA ASP A 52 -11.32 -1.44 -8.01
C ASP A 52 -9.80 -1.48 -8.12
N SER A 53 -9.25 -2.01 -9.23
CA SER A 53 -7.79 -2.11 -9.46
C SER A 53 -7.11 -0.76 -9.62
N LEU A 54 -7.87 0.28 -9.98
CA LEU A 54 -7.38 1.68 -10.00
C LEU A 54 -6.82 2.11 -8.64
N THR A 55 -7.27 1.47 -7.58
CA THR A 55 -6.74 1.65 -6.23
C THR A 55 -5.23 1.44 -6.14
N LYS A 56 -4.62 0.59 -6.98
CA LYS A 56 -3.16 0.40 -7.01
C LYS A 56 -2.41 1.70 -7.30
N PHE A 57 -3.02 2.63 -8.04
CA PHE A 57 -2.40 3.93 -8.33
C PHE A 57 -2.29 4.86 -7.11
N HIS A 58 -2.90 4.54 -5.97
CA HIS A 58 -2.66 5.29 -4.74
C HIS A 58 -1.20 5.26 -4.27
N ALA A 59 -0.38 4.32 -4.75
CA ALA A 59 1.06 4.37 -4.53
C ALA A 59 1.69 5.68 -5.04
N PHE A 60 1.13 6.31 -6.08
CA PHE A 60 1.60 7.61 -6.59
C PHE A 60 1.16 8.81 -5.74
N ALA A 61 0.18 8.64 -4.85
CA ALA A 61 -0.26 9.68 -3.93
C ALA A 61 0.68 9.82 -2.71
N LEU A 62 1.70 8.97 -2.59
CA LEU A 62 2.72 9.00 -1.56
C LEU A 62 3.78 10.08 -1.84
N THR A 63 3.34 11.32 -2.00
CA THR A 63 4.16 12.48 -2.40
C THR A 63 5.19 12.92 -1.36
N ASP A 64 5.03 12.45 -0.12
CA ASP A 64 6.01 12.64 0.97
C ASP A 64 7.31 11.86 0.70
N TYR A 65 7.30 10.93 -0.26
CA TYR A 65 8.43 10.08 -0.63
C TYR A 65 8.96 10.46 -2.02
N THR A 66 10.28 10.63 -2.11
CA THR A 66 10.96 10.89 -3.39
C THR A 66 11.08 9.65 -4.26
N ARG A 67 10.96 8.45 -3.67
CA ARG A 67 11.01 7.16 -4.35
C ARG A 67 10.20 6.13 -3.57
N VAL A 68 9.40 5.36 -4.31
CA VAL A 68 8.55 4.31 -3.76
C VAL A 68 8.86 3.01 -4.50
N LEU A 69 9.07 1.93 -3.74
CA LEU A 69 9.06 0.57 -4.26
C LEU A 69 7.73 -0.07 -3.83
N ALA A 70 6.83 -0.27 -4.79
CA ALA A 70 5.52 -0.84 -4.53
C ALA A 70 5.58 -2.37 -4.64
N PHE A 71 5.17 -3.07 -3.59
CA PHE A 71 5.03 -4.52 -3.57
C PHE A 71 3.55 -4.89 -3.60
N ASP A 72 3.20 -5.89 -4.40
CA ASP A 72 1.85 -6.42 -4.42
C ASP A 72 1.65 -7.42 -3.25
N SER A 73 0.40 -7.69 -2.91
CA SER A 73 0.03 -8.53 -1.76
C SER A 73 0.45 -10.00 -1.87
N ASP A 74 0.78 -10.46 -3.07
CA ASP A 74 1.28 -11.79 -3.40
C ASP A 74 2.81 -11.84 -3.59
N THR A 75 3.51 -10.74 -3.32
CA THR A 75 4.97 -10.67 -3.43
C THR A 75 5.66 -11.18 -2.18
N LEU A 76 6.76 -11.93 -2.37
CA LEU A 76 7.65 -12.36 -1.30
C LEU A 76 9.06 -11.82 -1.54
N VAL A 77 9.57 -10.99 -0.62
CA VAL A 77 10.92 -10.41 -0.70
C VAL A 77 11.89 -11.30 0.06
N LEU A 78 12.85 -11.91 -0.65
CA LEU A 78 13.80 -12.88 -0.08
C LEU A 78 15.15 -12.26 0.33
N ASN A 79 15.52 -11.13 -0.28
CA ASN A 79 16.80 -10.46 -0.08
C ASN A 79 16.59 -8.95 0.01
N SER A 80 17.55 -8.22 0.61
CA SER A 80 17.49 -6.76 0.65
C SER A 80 17.46 -6.17 -0.76
N MET A 81 16.53 -5.23 -0.95
CA MET A 81 16.28 -4.51 -2.20
C MET A 81 16.70 -3.03 -2.09
N ASP A 82 17.42 -2.66 -1.02
CA ASP A 82 17.73 -1.27 -0.68
C ASP A 82 18.53 -0.56 -1.79
N HIS A 83 19.32 -1.31 -2.56
CA HIS A 83 20.09 -0.77 -3.68
C HIS A 83 19.21 -0.15 -4.77
N TYR A 84 17.95 -0.56 -4.92
CA TYR A 84 17.02 0.08 -5.87
C TYR A 84 16.67 1.52 -5.47
N PHE A 85 16.82 1.90 -4.20
CA PHE A 85 16.67 3.31 -3.80
C PHE A 85 17.84 4.19 -4.26
N LEU A 86 18.98 3.59 -4.58
CA LEU A 86 20.19 4.28 -5.06
C LEU A 86 20.34 4.27 -6.58
N ALA A 87 19.52 3.48 -7.28
CA ALA A 87 19.53 3.42 -8.74
C ALA A 87 19.32 4.82 -9.36
N PRO A 88 19.90 5.13 -10.53
CA PRO A 88 19.63 6.38 -11.22
C PRO A 88 18.13 6.53 -11.49
N LEU A 89 17.65 7.78 -11.58
CA LEU A 89 16.28 8.03 -12.02
C LEU A 89 16.11 7.47 -13.43
N ALA A 90 14.98 6.81 -13.69
CA ALA A 90 14.64 6.39 -15.03
C ALA A 90 14.62 7.63 -15.94
N ALA A 91 15.27 7.51 -17.11
CA ALA A 91 15.36 8.56 -18.11
C ALA A 91 14.02 8.82 -18.80
#